data_AF-A0A7J3JGA5-F1
#
_entry.id   AF-A0A7J3JGA5-F1
#
_cell.length_a   1.000
_cell.length_b   1.000
_cell.length_c   1.000
_cell.angle_alpha   90.00
_cell.angle_beta   90.00
_cell.angle_gamma   90.00
#
_symmetry.space_group_name_H-M   'P 1'
#
loop_
_entity.id
_entity.type
_entity.pdbx_description
1 polymer ?
#
loop_
_entity_poly.entity_id
_entity_poly.type
_entity_poly.pdbx_seq_one_letter_code
_entity_poly.pdbx_strand_id
1 'polypeptide(L)'
;MKTKRLLPLSLIFGFLLLILPSLAYEPTVGVKEGDWIEYNITVSGRGTPPPTHDVRWMRIAVLEVDGAAFSVNLTARYANGTLGSAIWKFNFTEGNVGGWIIIPSNLCAGDKFFDSSIHNHKPVNVTIQGESQKNVLGAPRAVTWGNDSFRHKEWDKATGVFVGSSETYRNVTNKDGWYIEDLTVTIDATTTNMWSPQPIMELNPAAFYAWVIGGVLTVSISAVIVVRRKKITLTQKQKKIAGFSLLTAFVVTIGAIAITPISESQVPLSFREINLLMQTMWTGMVLVSMWFRKKGNYLMHEIVMLVVVSATVVSFSAVLVMTPPTSGSWSDYFSSTANVVAVVVHSVVSVPAIAFGVWLVALWRPNSASYPAKSRRVAQLTAVFWVLSYVVGVLDFVLLRMTILV
;
A
#
# COMPACT_ATOMS: atom_id res chain seq x y z
N MET A 1 46.72 -13.81 11.24
CA MET A 1 46.19 -12.48 11.64
C MET A 1 44.83 -12.66 12.29
N LYS A 2 44.67 -12.13 13.52
CA LYS A 2 43.47 -12.25 14.36
C LYS A 2 42.43 -11.22 13.94
N THR A 3 41.29 -11.64 13.38
CA THR A 3 40.09 -10.80 13.24
C THR A 3 39.12 -11.17 14.37
N LYS A 4 39.34 -10.57 15.54
CA LYS A 4 38.34 -10.49 16.62
C LYS A 4 38.18 -9.02 16.95
N ARG A 5 36.93 -8.60 17.20
CA ARG A 5 36.47 -7.27 17.67
C ARG A 5 36.02 -6.27 16.59
N LEU A 6 34.90 -6.58 15.92
CA LEU A 6 33.99 -5.54 15.39
C LEU A 6 32.50 -5.80 15.73
N LEU A 7 32.18 -6.87 16.48
CA LEU A 7 30.80 -7.21 16.84
C LEU A 7 30.11 -6.35 17.93
N PRO A 8 30.78 -5.68 18.89
CA PRO A 8 30.04 -4.98 19.95
C PRO A 8 29.54 -3.58 19.55
N LEU A 9 30.07 -2.94 18.50
CA LEU A 9 29.64 -1.59 18.10
C LEU A 9 28.30 -1.60 17.33
N SER A 10 28.03 -2.66 16.55
CA SER A 10 26.78 -2.86 15.80
C SER A 10 25.57 -3.11 16.71
N LEU A 11 25.78 -3.77 17.86
CA LEU A 11 24.73 -4.04 18.84
C LEU A 11 24.36 -2.80 19.67
N ILE A 12 25.32 -1.90 19.93
CA ILE A 12 25.08 -0.64 20.65
C ILE A 12 24.37 0.37 19.74
N PHE A 13 24.69 0.41 18.44
CA PHE A 13 23.97 1.26 17.48
C PHE A 13 22.53 0.76 17.23
N GLY A 14 22.29 -0.55 17.31
CA GLY A 14 20.95 -1.14 17.26
C GLY A 14 20.11 -0.85 18.51
N PHE A 15 20.73 -0.68 19.68
CA PHE A 15 20.03 -0.38 20.94
C PHE A 15 19.75 1.12 21.12
N LEU A 16 20.59 2.01 20.59
CA LEU A 16 20.31 3.47 20.60
C LEU A 16 19.18 3.89 19.66
N LEU A 17 18.88 3.11 18.62
CA LEU A 17 17.70 3.32 17.74
C LEU A 17 16.36 2.94 18.42
N LEU A 18 16.40 2.20 19.53
CA LEU A 18 15.22 1.85 20.33
C LEU A 18 14.93 2.86 21.46
N ILE A 19 15.82 3.84 21.67
CA ILE A 19 15.64 4.96 22.59
C ILE A 19 15.57 6.25 21.76
N LEU A 20 14.73 6.24 20.71
CA LEU A 20 14.26 7.50 20.15
C LEU A 20 13.25 8.08 21.13
N PRO A 21 13.27 9.41 21.32
CA PRO A 21 12.49 10.10 22.34
C PRO A 21 11.03 9.67 22.22
N SER A 22 10.33 9.65 23.36
CA SER A 22 8.88 9.82 23.40
C SER A 22 8.56 11.10 22.62
N LEU A 23 8.48 10.95 21.29
CA LEU A 23 8.19 12.01 20.35
C LEU A 23 6.87 12.58 20.82
N ALA A 24 6.86 13.89 21.02
CA ALA A 24 5.61 14.62 21.20
C ALA A 24 4.68 14.14 20.09
N TYR A 25 3.62 13.44 20.48
CA TYR A 25 2.64 12.91 19.54
C TYR A 25 1.97 14.13 18.93
N GLU A 26 2.42 14.52 17.74
CA GLU A 26 1.74 15.56 16.98
C GLU A 26 0.43 14.96 16.46
N PRO A 27 -0.72 15.60 16.71
CA PRO A 27 -1.99 15.13 16.21
C PRO A 27 -1.94 15.07 14.68
N THR A 28 -2.34 13.92 14.12
CA THR A 28 -2.26 13.67 12.68
C THR A 28 -3.61 13.90 12.00
N VAL A 29 -3.59 14.52 10.82
CA VAL A 29 -4.75 14.66 9.95
C VAL A 29 -4.84 13.42 9.07
N GLY A 30 -5.97 12.71 9.11
CA GLY A 30 -6.16 11.45 8.37
C GLY A 30 -6.80 11.61 6.99
N VAL A 31 -6.99 12.84 6.54
CA VAL A 31 -7.55 13.20 5.22
C VAL A 31 -6.53 13.98 4.40
N LYS A 32 -6.75 14.02 3.08
CA LYS A 32 -5.92 14.79 2.13
C LYS A 32 -6.78 15.77 1.34
N GLU A 33 -6.11 16.72 0.69
CA GLU A 33 -6.76 17.64 -0.26
C GLU A 33 -7.58 16.89 -1.31
N GLY A 34 -8.81 17.36 -1.54
CA GLY A 34 -9.76 16.76 -2.47
C GLY A 34 -10.61 15.61 -1.88
N ASP A 35 -10.33 15.16 -0.67
CA ASP A 35 -11.24 14.27 0.06
C ASP A 35 -12.56 14.98 0.37
N TRP A 36 -13.67 14.27 0.31
CA TRP A 36 -14.99 14.80 0.63
C TRP A 36 -15.95 13.74 1.15
N ILE A 37 -16.95 14.19 1.89
CA ILE A 37 -18.02 13.36 2.43
C ILE A 37 -19.33 14.14 2.53
N GLU A 38 -20.44 13.47 2.27
CA GLU A 38 -21.79 14.04 2.35
C GLU A 38 -22.62 13.33 3.40
N TYR A 39 -23.53 14.07 4.01
CA TYR A 39 -24.38 13.62 5.09
C TYR A 39 -25.83 13.98 4.85
N ASN A 40 -26.72 13.09 5.26
CA ASN A 40 -28.12 13.42 5.48
C ASN A 40 -28.35 13.75 6.95
N ILE A 41 -29.17 14.76 7.19
CA ILE A 41 -29.51 15.22 8.54
C ILE A 41 -31.01 15.09 8.74
N THR A 42 -31.39 14.29 9.73
CA THR A 42 -32.78 14.12 10.16
C THR A 42 -32.98 14.85 11.47
N VAL A 43 -34.07 15.61 11.56
CA VAL A 43 -34.44 16.35 12.76
C VAL A 43 -35.82 15.88 13.18
N SER A 44 -35.95 15.50 14.45
CA SER A 44 -37.18 15.00 15.05
C SER A 44 -37.38 15.59 16.45
N GLY A 45 -38.58 15.42 17.03
CA GLY A 45 -38.94 15.96 18.34
C GLY A 45 -40.03 17.02 18.26
N ARG A 46 -40.31 17.67 19.40
CA ARG A 46 -41.30 18.76 19.51
C ARG A 46 -40.67 20.15 19.34
N GLY A 47 -39.39 20.26 19.67
CA GLY A 47 -38.61 21.46 19.45
C GLY A 47 -38.32 21.70 17.97
N THR A 48 -37.98 22.93 17.63
CA THR A 48 -37.50 23.30 16.29
C THR A 48 -36.06 23.81 16.39
N PRO A 49 -35.19 23.49 15.42
CA PRO A 49 -33.87 24.10 15.38
C PRO A 49 -34.01 25.59 15.04
N PRO A 50 -33.06 26.45 15.46
CA PRO A 50 -32.99 27.82 14.95
C PRO A 50 -32.93 27.82 13.41
N PRO A 51 -33.48 28.83 12.71
CA PRO A 51 -33.49 28.86 11.24
C PRO A 51 -32.10 28.72 10.61
N THR A 52 -31.06 29.21 11.28
CA THR A 52 -29.65 29.11 10.86
C THR A 52 -29.04 27.71 11.00
N HIS A 53 -29.72 26.80 11.70
CA HIS A 53 -29.27 25.43 12.00
C HIS A 53 -30.24 24.36 11.47
N ASP A 54 -31.30 24.74 10.75
CA ASP A 54 -32.25 23.81 10.12
C ASP A 54 -31.68 23.20 8.84
N VAL A 55 -30.56 22.49 8.97
CA VAL A 55 -29.81 21.85 7.89
C VAL A 55 -30.34 20.43 7.65
N ARG A 56 -30.54 20.06 6.38
CA ARG A 56 -31.05 18.74 5.96
C ARG A 56 -30.02 17.89 5.24
N TRP A 57 -29.00 18.53 4.70
CA TRP A 57 -27.87 17.87 4.05
C TRP A 57 -26.64 18.74 4.22
N MET A 58 -25.48 18.11 4.35
CA MET A 58 -24.20 18.84 4.30
C MET A 58 -23.16 18.06 3.51
N ARG A 59 -22.22 18.79 2.92
CA ARG A 59 -20.99 18.27 2.33
C ARG A 59 -19.78 18.97 2.96
N ILE A 60 -18.77 18.17 3.26
CA ILE A 60 -17.46 18.63 3.70
C ILE A 60 -16.48 18.26 2.60
N ALA A 61 -15.74 19.24 2.08
CA ALA A 61 -14.66 19.02 1.12
C ALA A 61 -13.36 19.58 1.68
N VAL A 62 -12.35 18.71 1.81
CA VAL A 62 -11.02 19.06 2.30
C VAL A 62 -10.29 19.86 1.23
N LEU A 63 -9.79 21.02 1.63
CA LEU A 63 -8.97 21.91 0.82
C LEU A 63 -7.50 21.63 1.17
N GLU A 64 -6.76 22.64 1.61
CA GLU A 64 -5.35 22.51 1.95
C GLU A 64 -5.13 21.80 3.30
N VAL A 65 -4.12 20.93 3.35
CA VAL A 65 -3.65 20.23 4.57
C VAL A 65 -2.18 20.55 4.79
N ASP A 66 -1.84 21.13 5.94
CA ASP A 66 -0.47 21.50 6.37
C ASP A 66 -0.22 21.03 7.81
N GLY A 67 0.38 19.84 7.94
CA GLY A 67 0.62 19.21 9.24
C GLY A 67 -0.69 18.94 10.00
N ALA A 68 -0.83 19.56 11.19
CA ALA A 68 -2.02 19.46 12.04
C ALA A 68 -3.10 20.51 11.73
N ALA A 69 -2.83 21.44 10.80
CA ALA A 69 -3.74 22.49 10.38
C ALA A 69 -4.26 22.21 8.97
N PHE A 70 -5.54 22.49 8.75
CA PHE A 70 -6.16 22.29 7.44
C PHE A 70 -7.43 23.13 7.30
N SER A 71 -7.98 23.19 6.09
CA SER A 71 -9.26 23.85 5.86
C SER A 71 -10.22 22.97 5.08
N VAL A 72 -11.51 23.22 5.27
CA VAL A 72 -12.57 22.54 4.52
C VAL A 72 -13.58 23.56 4.01
N ASN A 73 -14.17 23.28 2.85
CA ASN A 73 -15.38 23.95 2.41
C ASN A 73 -16.59 23.16 2.90
N LEU A 74 -17.36 23.75 3.81
CA LEU A 74 -18.62 23.19 4.30
C LEU A 74 -19.76 23.80 3.49
N THR A 75 -20.50 22.95 2.78
CA THR A 75 -21.72 23.34 2.06
C THR A 75 -22.92 22.69 2.72
N ALA A 76 -23.94 23.47 3.04
CA ALA A 76 -25.15 23.03 3.71
C ALA A 76 -26.39 23.33 2.85
N ARG A 77 -27.36 22.41 2.89
CA ARG A 77 -28.71 22.63 2.35
C ARG A 77 -29.69 22.74 3.51
N TYR A 78 -30.39 23.86 3.57
CA TYR A 78 -31.37 24.13 4.62
C TYR A 78 -32.75 23.53 4.28
N ALA A 79 -33.64 23.44 5.25
CA ALA A 79 -34.99 22.90 5.07
C ALA A 79 -35.83 23.67 4.04
N ASN A 80 -35.57 24.96 3.86
CA ASN A 80 -36.20 25.80 2.84
C ASN A 80 -35.62 25.60 1.43
N GLY A 81 -34.66 24.68 1.26
CA GLY A 81 -34.01 24.36 -0.01
C GLY A 81 -32.84 25.26 -0.40
N THR A 82 -32.52 26.31 0.37
CA THR A 82 -31.37 27.17 0.06
C THR A 82 -30.05 26.45 0.34
N LEU A 83 -29.00 26.86 -0.38
CA LEU A 83 -27.63 26.41 -0.16
C LEU A 83 -26.82 27.53 0.48
N GLY A 84 -25.96 27.18 1.43
CA GLY A 84 -24.94 28.07 1.99
C GLY A 84 -23.59 27.34 2.03
N SER A 85 -22.50 28.09 1.87
CA SER A 85 -21.15 27.55 1.96
C SER A 85 -20.24 28.44 2.80
N ALA A 86 -19.31 27.85 3.53
CA ALA A 86 -18.30 28.56 4.29
C ALA A 86 -17.00 27.74 4.37
N ILE A 87 -15.86 28.43 4.38
CA ILE A 87 -14.56 27.81 4.62
C ILE A 87 -14.31 27.78 6.12
N TRP A 88 -14.11 26.59 6.66
CA TRP A 88 -13.79 26.37 8.07
C TRP A 88 -12.32 25.97 8.19
N LYS A 89 -11.62 26.53 9.17
CA LYS A 89 -10.22 26.23 9.45
C LYS A 89 -10.13 25.37 10.70
N PHE A 90 -9.29 24.36 10.63
CA PHE A 90 -9.01 23.41 11.68
C PHE A 90 -7.53 23.49 12.04
N ASN A 91 -7.25 23.26 13.32
CA ASN A 91 -5.89 23.16 13.85
C ASN A 91 -5.96 22.33 15.12
N PHE A 92 -5.50 21.08 15.05
CA PHE A 92 -5.60 20.16 16.18
C PHE A 92 -4.67 20.53 17.35
N THR A 93 -3.58 21.25 17.08
CA THR A 93 -2.69 21.78 18.12
C THR A 93 -3.37 22.89 18.94
N GLU A 94 -4.20 23.71 18.29
CA GLU A 94 -4.98 24.77 18.93
C GLU A 94 -6.34 24.29 19.48
N GLY A 95 -6.72 23.03 19.20
CA GLY A 95 -8.01 22.47 19.58
C GLY A 95 -9.18 22.94 18.73
N ASN A 96 -8.92 23.45 17.52
CA ASN A 96 -9.93 23.88 16.57
C ASN A 96 -10.46 22.65 15.80
N VAL A 97 -11.39 21.92 16.41
CA VAL A 97 -11.97 20.65 15.90
C VAL A 97 -13.40 20.80 15.36
N GLY A 98 -13.89 22.04 15.20
CA GLY A 98 -15.15 22.36 14.54
C GLY A 98 -16.37 21.63 15.08
N GLY A 99 -16.52 21.52 16.40
CA GLY A 99 -17.63 20.77 17.01
C GLY A 99 -17.48 19.25 16.89
N TRP A 100 -16.24 18.77 16.76
CA TRP A 100 -15.85 17.37 16.58
C TRP A 100 -16.32 16.77 15.25
N ILE A 101 -16.39 17.59 14.20
CA ILE A 101 -16.68 17.10 12.85
C ILE A 101 -15.48 16.33 12.28
N ILE A 102 -14.26 16.78 12.58
CA ILE A 102 -13.02 16.06 12.25
C ILE A 102 -12.11 16.14 13.49
N ILE A 103 -11.58 14.99 13.89
CA ILE A 103 -10.68 14.83 15.03
C ILE A 103 -9.31 14.30 14.56
N PRO A 104 -8.27 14.29 15.41
CA PRO A 104 -7.02 13.61 15.09
C PRO A 104 -7.26 12.15 14.70
N SER A 105 -6.53 11.68 13.70
CA SER A 105 -6.65 10.31 13.23
C SER A 105 -5.99 9.31 14.17
N ASN A 106 -6.38 8.04 14.05
CA ASN A 106 -5.82 6.88 14.74
C ASN A 106 -5.96 6.87 16.27
N LEU A 107 -6.85 7.70 16.83
CA LEU A 107 -7.15 7.66 18.26
C LEU A 107 -7.84 6.35 18.65
N CYS A 108 -7.41 5.76 19.75
CA CYS A 108 -7.91 4.54 20.37
C CYS A 108 -8.74 4.84 21.61
N ALA A 109 -9.47 3.85 22.13
CA ALA A 109 -10.18 3.98 23.39
C ALA A 109 -9.22 4.40 24.53
N GLY A 110 -9.58 5.46 25.26
CA GLY A 110 -8.77 6.08 26.31
C GLY A 110 -7.93 7.26 25.85
N ASP A 111 -7.66 7.40 24.55
CA ASP A 111 -6.96 8.56 24.00
C ASP A 111 -7.79 9.83 24.15
N LYS A 112 -7.12 10.97 24.16
CA LYS A 112 -7.74 12.29 24.32
C LYS A 112 -7.32 13.23 23.22
N PHE A 113 -8.23 14.10 22.81
CA PHE A 113 -7.92 15.25 21.98
C PHE A 113 -8.45 16.53 22.62
N PHE A 114 -7.78 17.64 22.29
CA PHE A 114 -8.10 18.95 22.83
C PHE A 114 -9.17 19.62 21.97
N ASP A 115 -10.22 20.14 22.61
CA ASP A 115 -11.22 20.99 21.98
C ASP A 115 -11.27 22.32 22.74
N SER A 116 -10.91 23.41 22.06
CA SER A 116 -10.95 24.75 22.63
C SER A 116 -12.38 25.32 22.71
N SER A 117 -13.36 24.62 22.12
CA SER A 117 -14.79 24.89 22.01
C SER A 117 -15.22 26.34 22.23
N ILE A 118 -15.52 26.97 21.09
CA ILE A 118 -16.13 28.30 20.94
C ILE A 118 -17.43 28.46 21.76
N HIS A 119 -18.11 27.36 22.13
CA HIS A 119 -19.41 27.42 22.79
C HIS A 119 -19.35 27.65 24.31
N ASN A 120 -18.26 27.24 24.96
CA ASN A 120 -18.14 27.30 26.42
C ASN A 120 -16.97 28.15 26.90
N HIS A 121 -16.11 28.62 25.98
CA HIS A 121 -14.84 29.35 26.24
C HIS A 121 -13.91 28.67 27.26
N LYS A 122 -14.15 27.39 27.55
CA LYS A 122 -13.36 26.58 28.46
C LYS A 122 -12.85 25.40 27.66
N PRO A 123 -11.53 25.27 27.52
CA PRO A 123 -10.97 24.13 26.83
C PRO A 123 -11.33 22.82 27.53
N VAL A 124 -11.65 21.79 26.74
CA VAL A 124 -12.01 20.46 27.24
C VAL A 124 -11.18 19.41 26.52
N ASN A 125 -10.68 18.43 27.29
CA ASN A 125 -10.08 17.23 26.73
C ASN A 125 -11.18 16.19 26.52
N VAL A 126 -11.49 15.90 25.27
CA VAL A 126 -12.47 14.89 24.87
C VAL A 126 -11.78 13.54 24.88
N THR A 127 -12.39 12.54 25.52
CA THR A 127 -11.83 11.18 25.61
C THR A 127 -12.57 10.25 24.66
N ILE A 128 -11.84 9.47 23.87
CA ILE A 128 -12.41 8.40 23.05
C ILE A 128 -12.88 7.28 23.98
N GLN A 129 -14.18 6.99 23.96
CA GLN A 129 -14.81 6.08 24.92
C GLN A 129 -14.76 4.62 24.45
N GLY A 130 -14.72 4.38 23.15
CA GLY A 130 -14.62 3.03 22.61
C GLY A 130 -14.33 2.98 21.11
N GLU A 131 -14.18 1.76 20.62
CA GLU A 131 -13.98 1.45 19.21
C GLU A 131 -14.79 0.20 18.81
N SER A 132 -15.16 0.11 17.53
CA SER A 132 -15.90 -1.00 16.96
C SER A 132 -15.59 -1.15 15.47
N GLN A 133 -15.84 -2.34 14.90
CA GLN A 133 -15.80 -2.54 13.45
C GLN A 133 -17.20 -2.34 12.87
N LYS A 134 -17.34 -1.50 11.85
CA LYS A 134 -18.62 -1.22 11.18
C LYS A 134 -18.45 -1.20 9.66
N ASN A 135 -19.50 -1.61 8.95
CA ASN A 135 -19.59 -1.35 7.51
C ASN A 135 -20.15 0.06 7.31
N VAL A 136 -19.30 0.99 6.87
CA VAL A 136 -19.67 2.38 6.58
C VAL A 136 -19.59 2.56 5.07
N LEU A 137 -20.73 2.88 4.44
CA LEU A 137 -20.84 3.07 2.98
C LEU A 137 -20.24 1.91 2.15
N GLY A 138 -20.41 0.68 2.62
CA GLY A 138 -19.94 -0.53 1.93
C GLY A 138 -18.47 -0.90 2.19
N ALA A 139 -17.73 -0.13 3.01
CA ALA A 139 -16.37 -0.45 3.41
C ALA A 139 -16.31 -0.88 4.90
N PRO A 140 -15.57 -1.93 5.26
CA PRO A 140 -15.30 -2.26 6.66
C PRO A 140 -14.36 -1.20 7.25
N ARG A 141 -14.79 -0.54 8.32
CA ARG A 141 -14.05 0.54 8.99
C ARG A 141 -13.93 0.27 10.48
N ALA A 142 -12.76 0.56 11.04
CA ALA A 142 -12.63 0.77 12.48
C ALA A 142 -13.24 2.13 12.82
N VAL A 143 -14.27 2.14 13.63
CA VAL A 143 -14.99 3.35 14.06
C VAL A 143 -14.76 3.57 15.55
N THR A 144 -14.27 4.74 15.91
CA THR A 144 -14.14 5.18 17.31
C THR A 144 -15.28 6.11 17.67
N TRP A 145 -15.63 6.20 18.95
CA TRP A 145 -16.76 7.02 19.39
C TRP A 145 -16.53 7.68 20.74
N GLY A 146 -17.30 8.74 20.98
CA GLY A 146 -17.22 9.57 22.17
C GLY A 146 -18.54 10.28 22.43
N ASN A 147 -18.81 10.54 23.71
CA ASN A 147 -20.06 11.14 24.16
C ASN A 147 -19.84 12.33 25.10
N ASP A 148 -20.75 13.29 25.03
CA ASP A 148 -21.04 14.21 26.12
C ASP A 148 -22.53 14.15 26.52
N SER A 149 -22.99 15.13 27.31
CA SER A 149 -24.39 15.19 27.77
C SER A 149 -25.41 15.42 26.65
N PHE A 150 -24.98 15.85 25.47
CA PHE A 150 -25.84 16.22 24.35
C PHE A 150 -25.63 15.36 23.10
N ARG A 151 -24.42 14.82 22.90
CA ARG A 151 -23.97 14.29 21.62
C ARG A 151 -23.35 12.91 21.78
N HIS A 152 -23.75 12.01 20.89
CA HIS A 152 -23.01 10.80 20.55
C HIS A 152 -22.40 10.98 19.16
N LYS A 153 -21.08 10.87 19.05
CA LYS A 153 -20.38 11.00 17.78
C LYS A 153 -19.50 9.78 17.51
N GLU A 154 -19.47 9.40 16.25
CA GLU A 154 -18.68 8.30 15.73
C GLU A 154 -17.76 8.81 14.63
N TRP A 155 -16.50 8.38 14.63
CA TRP A 155 -15.48 8.76 13.65
C TRP A 155 -14.83 7.53 13.04
N ASP A 156 -14.53 7.62 11.75
CA ASP A 156 -13.66 6.66 11.11
C ASP A 156 -12.25 6.81 11.68
N LYS A 157 -11.72 5.76 12.33
CA LYS A 157 -10.45 5.83 13.05
C LYS A 157 -9.29 6.25 12.15
N ALA A 158 -9.23 5.75 10.92
CA ALA A 158 -8.10 6.03 10.03
C ALA A 158 -8.09 7.48 9.53
N THR A 159 -9.26 8.08 9.28
CA THR A 159 -9.35 9.45 8.76
C THR A 159 -9.59 10.51 9.83
N GLY A 160 -10.19 10.14 10.96
CA GLY A 160 -10.69 11.07 11.99
C GLY A 160 -11.98 11.81 11.60
N VAL A 161 -12.57 11.50 10.43
CA VAL A 161 -13.81 12.14 9.96
C VAL A 161 -15.02 11.48 10.59
N PHE A 162 -15.98 12.28 11.04
CA PHE A 162 -17.19 11.73 11.65
C PHE A 162 -18.00 10.92 10.61
N VAL A 163 -18.53 9.76 10.99
CA VAL A 163 -19.32 8.87 10.12
C VAL A 163 -20.80 8.94 10.45
N GLY A 164 -21.13 9.32 11.68
CA GLY A 164 -22.48 9.55 12.13
C GLY A 164 -22.53 10.19 13.51
N SER A 165 -23.69 10.74 13.85
CA SER A 165 -23.95 11.28 15.18
C SER A 165 -25.42 11.30 15.54
N SER A 166 -25.71 11.25 16.84
CA SER A 166 -27.02 11.50 17.41
C SER A 166 -26.90 12.56 18.50
N GLU A 167 -27.58 13.69 18.31
CA GLU A 167 -27.54 14.83 19.22
C GLU A 167 -28.94 15.07 19.79
N THR A 168 -29.06 15.15 21.12
CA THR A 168 -30.34 15.34 21.81
C THR A 168 -30.29 16.57 22.70
N TYR A 169 -31.21 17.49 22.45
CA TYR A 169 -31.35 18.75 23.17
C TYR A 169 -32.71 18.77 23.89
N ARG A 170 -32.69 18.97 25.21
CA ARG A 170 -33.91 18.99 26.03
C ARG A 170 -33.91 20.15 27.00
N ASN A 171 -34.95 20.97 26.93
CA ASN A 171 -35.13 22.15 27.77
C ASN A 171 -33.91 23.08 27.78
N VAL A 172 -33.32 23.30 26.61
CA VAL A 172 -32.14 24.17 26.46
C VAL A 172 -32.51 25.44 25.72
N THR A 173 -31.97 26.57 26.18
CA THR A 173 -32.02 27.83 25.43
C THR A 173 -30.64 28.10 24.87
N ASN A 174 -30.53 28.27 23.55
CA ASN A 174 -29.24 28.58 22.94
C ASN A 174 -28.80 30.03 23.29
N LYS A 175 -27.57 30.40 22.91
CA LYS A 175 -27.02 31.73 23.15
C LYS A 175 -27.83 32.88 22.54
N ASP A 176 -28.64 32.59 21.52
CA ASP A 176 -29.46 33.57 20.79
C ASP A 176 -30.89 33.65 21.37
N GLY A 177 -31.17 32.99 22.51
CA GLY A 177 -32.47 33.01 23.17
C GLY A 177 -33.50 32.02 22.60
N TRP A 178 -33.09 31.14 21.68
CA TRP A 178 -33.98 30.14 21.09
C TRP A 178 -34.15 28.94 22.02
N TYR A 179 -35.37 28.76 22.53
CA TYR A 179 -35.71 27.65 23.41
C TYR A 179 -36.02 26.37 22.61
N ILE A 180 -35.42 25.26 23.04
CA ILE A 180 -35.58 23.94 22.46
C ILE A 180 -36.18 23.03 23.55
N GLU A 181 -37.45 22.66 23.37
CA GLU A 181 -38.17 21.75 24.28
C GLU A 181 -37.56 20.34 24.23
N ASP A 182 -37.60 19.69 23.07
CA ASP A 182 -37.06 18.35 22.81
C ASP A 182 -36.73 18.20 21.33
N LEU A 183 -35.46 18.07 20.99
CA LEU A 183 -34.96 17.98 19.62
C LEU A 183 -33.92 16.87 19.53
N THR A 184 -34.10 15.96 18.58
CA THR A 184 -33.09 14.97 18.23
C THR A 184 -32.65 15.17 16.80
N VAL A 185 -31.35 15.38 16.61
CA VAL A 185 -30.69 15.52 15.31
C VAL A 185 -29.85 14.28 15.07
N THR A 186 -30.15 13.53 14.02
CA THR A 186 -29.31 12.43 13.55
C THR A 186 -28.62 12.82 12.27
N ILE A 187 -27.34 12.48 12.17
CA ILE A 187 -26.49 12.77 11.01
C ILE A 187 -25.86 11.46 10.58
N ASP A 188 -26.02 11.12 9.31
CA ASP A 188 -25.51 9.87 8.75
C ASP A 188 -24.73 10.16 7.47
N ALA A 189 -23.52 9.61 7.35
CA ALA A 189 -22.76 9.66 6.10
C ALA A 189 -23.51 8.91 5.00
N THR A 190 -23.50 9.47 3.78
CA THR A 190 -24.27 8.95 2.63
C THR A 190 -23.41 8.63 1.42
N THR A 191 -22.36 9.42 1.19
CA THR A 191 -21.41 9.18 0.10
C THR A 191 -20.07 9.85 0.41
N THR A 192 -18.98 9.29 -0.11
CA THR A 192 -17.62 9.83 0.04
C THR A 192 -16.71 9.31 -1.07
N ASN A 193 -15.58 10.00 -1.30
CA ASN A 193 -14.45 9.47 -2.07
C ASN A 193 -13.30 8.97 -1.17
N MET A 194 -13.40 9.07 0.16
CA MET A 194 -12.33 8.71 1.09
C MET A 194 -12.19 7.20 1.28
N TRP A 195 -13.31 6.48 1.16
CA TRP A 195 -13.37 5.05 1.41
C TRP A 195 -13.63 4.33 0.10
N SER A 196 -12.67 3.52 -0.32
CA SER A 196 -12.90 2.50 -1.33
C SER A 196 -13.36 1.22 -0.63
N PRO A 197 -14.34 0.47 -1.17
CA PRO A 197 -14.64 -0.87 -0.68
C PRO A 197 -13.35 -1.69 -0.74
N GLN A 198 -12.83 -2.15 0.40
CA GLN A 198 -11.69 -3.05 0.39
C GLN A 198 -12.15 -4.44 -0.07
N PRO A 199 -11.45 -5.10 -1.01
CA PRO A 199 -11.76 -6.47 -1.36
C PRO A 199 -11.42 -7.43 -0.21
N ILE A 200 -12.26 -8.44 -0.08
CA ILE A 200 -12.54 -9.31 1.08
C ILE A 200 -11.36 -10.21 1.54
N MET A 201 -10.14 -10.04 1.04
CA MET A 201 -9.00 -10.90 1.41
C MET A 201 -7.91 -10.14 2.20
N GLU A 202 -8.07 -10.09 3.52
CA GLU A 202 -7.00 -9.71 4.46
C GLU A 202 -5.94 -10.82 4.56
N LEU A 203 -5.01 -10.87 3.61
CA LEU A 203 -3.73 -11.56 3.82
C LEU A 203 -2.90 -10.70 4.80
N ASN A 204 -2.54 -11.26 5.96
CA ASN A 204 -1.65 -10.60 6.93
C ASN A 204 -0.37 -10.14 6.22
N PRO A 205 -0.13 -8.82 6.07
CA PRO A 205 1.00 -8.30 5.31
C PRO A 205 2.34 -8.81 5.87
N ALA A 206 2.46 -8.91 7.21
CA ALA A 206 3.68 -9.38 7.87
C ALA A 206 4.00 -10.85 7.52
N ALA A 207 2.98 -11.70 7.41
CA ALA A 207 3.16 -13.09 6.99
C ALA A 207 3.64 -13.15 5.52
N PHE A 208 3.02 -12.39 4.62
CA PHE A 208 3.42 -12.33 3.22
C PHE A 208 4.87 -11.83 3.04
N TYR A 209 5.27 -10.78 3.76
CA TYR A 209 6.64 -10.27 3.71
C TYR A 209 7.68 -11.25 4.28
N ALA A 210 7.35 -11.99 5.35
CA ALA A 210 8.22 -13.03 5.87
C ALA A 210 8.51 -14.11 4.82
N TRP A 211 7.49 -14.52 4.05
CA TRP A 211 7.63 -15.46 2.94
C TRP A 211 8.51 -14.91 1.82
N VAL A 212 8.28 -13.67 1.41
CA VAL A 212 9.02 -13.00 0.35
C VAL A 212 10.51 -12.82 0.70
N ILE A 213 10.80 -12.23 1.87
CA ILE A 213 12.16 -11.95 2.33
C ILE A 213 12.93 -13.27 2.53
N GLY A 214 12.26 -14.29 3.09
CA GLY A 214 12.81 -15.64 3.19
C GLY A 214 13.21 -16.21 1.83
N GLY A 215 12.39 -16.01 0.80
CA GLY A 215 12.69 -16.41 -0.59
C GLY A 215 13.93 -15.72 -1.15
N VAL A 216 14.01 -14.38 -1.07
CA VAL A 216 15.13 -13.59 -1.62
C VAL A 216 16.47 -13.90 -0.93
N LEU A 217 16.47 -14.03 0.39
CA LEU A 217 17.68 -14.38 1.16
C LEU A 217 18.19 -15.77 0.79
N THR A 218 17.29 -16.75 0.63
CA THR A 218 17.64 -18.12 0.27
C THR A 218 18.32 -18.17 -1.10
N VAL A 219 17.81 -17.41 -2.09
CA VAL A 219 18.38 -17.33 -3.43
C VAL A 219 19.76 -16.65 -3.42
N SER A 220 19.89 -15.51 -2.72
CA SER A 220 21.13 -14.74 -2.63
C SER A 220 22.27 -15.53 -1.96
N ILE A 221 21.96 -16.22 -0.84
CA ILE A 221 22.92 -17.08 -0.14
C ILE A 221 23.36 -18.24 -1.03
N SER A 222 22.41 -18.85 -1.75
CA SER A 222 22.71 -19.95 -2.69
C SER A 222 23.67 -19.51 -3.80
N ALA A 223 23.47 -18.32 -4.38
CA ALA A 223 24.36 -17.77 -5.40
C ALA A 223 25.78 -17.51 -4.88
N VAL A 224 25.93 -16.94 -3.68
CA VAL A 224 27.25 -16.67 -3.06
C VAL A 224 27.99 -17.98 -2.75
N ILE A 225 27.28 -19.01 -2.26
CA ILE A 225 27.88 -20.32 -1.97
C ILE A 225 28.39 -20.98 -3.26
N VAL A 226 27.65 -20.87 -4.36
CA VAL A 226 28.05 -21.41 -5.66
C VAL A 226 29.30 -20.70 -6.19
N VAL A 227 29.36 -19.37 -6.10
CA VAL A 227 30.52 -18.57 -6.55
C VAL A 227 31.77 -18.84 -5.71
N ARG A 228 31.64 -18.98 -4.38
CA ARG A 228 32.79 -19.18 -3.49
C ARG A 228 33.43 -20.57 -3.60
N ARG A 229 32.72 -21.58 -4.12
CA ARG A 229 33.18 -22.97 -4.02
C ARG A 229 34.23 -23.41 -5.05
N LYS A 230 34.51 -22.68 -6.14
CA LYS A 230 35.53 -23.12 -7.14
C LYS A 230 36.29 -21.97 -7.83
N LYS A 231 37.62 -22.11 -7.95
CA LYS A 231 38.45 -21.29 -8.86
C LYS A 231 38.12 -21.69 -10.30
N ILE A 232 37.39 -20.83 -11.01
CA ILE A 232 37.00 -21.06 -12.41
C ILE A 232 38.04 -20.40 -13.32
N THR A 233 38.70 -21.19 -14.15
CA THR A 233 39.56 -20.69 -15.23
C THR A 233 38.75 -20.62 -16.53
N LEU A 234 38.23 -19.44 -16.87
CA LEU A 234 37.56 -19.18 -18.15
C LEU A 234 38.60 -18.91 -19.25
N THR A 235 38.35 -19.34 -20.48
CA THR A 235 39.14 -18.91 -21.65
C THR A 235 38.91 -17.43 -21.94
N GLN A 236 39.83 -16.75 -22.64
CA GLN A 236 39.70 -15.32 -22.94
C GLN A 236 38.41 -14.96 -23.72
N LYS A 237 38.00 -15.81 -24.68
CA LYS A 237 36.74 -15.61 -25.42
C LYS A 237 35.53 -15.73 -24.50
N GLN A 238 35.54 -16.69 -23.57
CA GLN A 238 34.46 -16.89 -22.59
C GLN A 238 34.43 -15.75 -21.56
N LYS A 239 35.58 -15.23 -21.14
CA LYS A 239 35.65 -14.04 -20.27
C LYS A 239 35.01 -12.82 -20.94
N LYS A 240 35.31 -12.57 -22.21
CA LYS A 240 34.70 -11.46 -22.98
C LYS A 240 33.18 -11.61 -23.09
N ILE A 241 32.69 -12.81 -23.40
CA ILE A 241 31.25 -13.06 -23.56
C ILE A 241 30.52 -12.99 -22.21
N ALA A 242 31.08 -13.57 -21.14
CA ALA A 242 30.51 -13.48 -19.80
C ALA A 242 30.50 -12.03 -19.30
N GLY A 243 31.59 -11.29 -19.51
CA GLY A 243 31.69 -9.87 -19.16
C GLY A 243 30.67 -9.02 -19.89
N PHE A 244 30.50 -9.22 -21.21
CA PHE A 244 29.48 -8.52 -21.99
C PHE A 244 28.07 -8.88 -21.52
N SER A 245 27.78 -10.17 -21.30
CA SER A 245 26.46 -10.63 -20.85
C SER A 245 26.08 -10.08 -19.47
N LEU A 246 27.04 -10.04 -18.53
CA LEU A 246 26.85 -9.44 -17.21
C LEU A 246 26.67 -7.93 -17.28
N LEU A 247 27.44 -7.24 -18.13
CA LEU A 247 27.30 -5.80 -18.35
C LEU A 247 25.93 -5.47 -18.95
N THR A 248 25.48 -6.21 -19.98
CA THR A 248 24.15 -6.04 -20.57
C THR A 248 23.06 -6.31 -19.52
N ALA A 249 23.16 -7.39 -18.75
CA ALA A 249 22.22 -7.69 -17.68
C ALA A 249 22.13 -6.57 -16.66
N PHE A 250 23.28 -6.04 -16.23
CA PHE A 250 23.39 -4.95 -15.28
C PHE A 250 22.81 -3.65 -15.83
N VAL A 251 23.15 -3.27 -17.05
CA VAL A 251 22.62 -2.06 -17.72
C VAL A 251 21.12 -2.18 -17.94
N VAL A 252 20.60 -3.34 -18.35
CA VAL A 252 19.16 -3.56 -18.52
C VAL A 252 18.44 -3.53 -17.18
N THR A 253 19.01 -4.11 -16.12
CA THR A 253 18.40 -4.14 -14.79
C THR A 253 18.42 -2.77 -14.13
N ILE A 254 19.56 -2.06 -14.16
CA ILE A 254 19.65 -0.68 -13.66
C ILE A 254 18.82 0.26 -14.51
N GLY A 255 18.82 0.08 -15.83
CA GLY A 255 17.92 0.76 -16.75
C GLY A 255 16.50 0.60 -16.24
N ALA A 256 15.98 -0.62 -16.18
CA ALA A 256 14.64 -0.94 -15.68
C ALA A 256 14.33 -0.32 -14.31
N ILE A 257 15.24 -0.43 -13.33
CA ILE A 257 15.07 0.17 -11.99
C ILE A 257 15.05 1.71 -12.06
N ALA A 258 15.87 2.33 -12.90
CA ALA A 258 15.95 3.77 -13.06
C ALA A 258 14.76 4.36 -13.84
N ILE A 259 14.09 3.57 -14.69
CA ILE A 259 12.82 3.96 -15.34
C ILE A 259 11.62 3.72 -14.43
N THR A 260 11.70 2.87 -13.40
CA THR A 260 10.54 2.54 -12.56
C THR A 260 10.00 3.62 -11.61
N PRO A 261 10.69 4.73 -11.27
CA PRO A 261 10.05 5.88 -10.64
C PRO A 261 9.80 7.02 -11.62
N ILE A 262 9.86 6.78 -12.94
CA ILE A 262 9.46 7.80 -13.90
C ILE A 262 7.94 7.86 -13.87
N SER A 263 7.43 8.92 -13.23
CA SER A 263 6.04 9.37 -13.30
C SER A 263 5.42 9.02 -14.66
N GLU A 264 4.22 8.43 -14.66
CA GLU A 264 3.44 8.08 -15.87
C GLU A 264 3.33 9.24 -16.88
N SER A 265 3.60 10.47 -16.44
CA SER A 265 3.68 11.66 -17.27
C SER A 265 4.83 11.70 -18.30
N GLN A 266 5.91 10.92 -18.15
CA GLN A 266 7.07 11.01 -19.07
C GLN A 266 7.23 9.81 -20.01
N VAL A 267 6.68 8.64 -19.65
CA VAL A 267 6.70 7.46 -20.51
C VAL A 267 5.27 6.92 -20.61
N PRO A 268 4.69 6.82 -21.82
CA PRO A 268 3.30 6.40 -22.02
C PRO A 268 3.14 4.88 -21.91
N LEU A 269 3.85 4.24 -20.96
CA LEU A 269 3.75 2.81 -20.68
C LEU A 269 3.32 2.63 -19.22
N SER A 270 2.21 1.93 -19.04
CA SER A 270 1.74 1.50 -17.72
C SER A 270 2.70 0.49 -17.09
N PHE A 271 2.67 0.37 -15.76
CA PHE A 271 3.45 -0.64 -15.03
C PHE A 271 3.21 -2.07 -15.55
N ARG A 272 1.97 -2.36 -15.96
CA ARG A 272 1.57 -3.65 -16.54
C ARG A 272 2.22 -3.92 -17.89
N GLU A 273 2.32 -2.91 -18.76
CA GLU A 273 3.00 -3.00 -20.06
C GLU A 273 4.50 -3.23 -19.89
N ILE A 274 5.12 -2.52 -18.94
CA ILE A 274 6.54 -2.72 -18.60
C ILE A 274 6.76 -4.14 -18.07
N ASN A 275 5.92 -4.63 -17.16
CA ASN A 275 6.03 -5.98 -16.64
C ASN A 275 5.89 -7.04 -17.75
N LEU A 276 4.92 -6.89 -18.67
CA LEU A 276 4.75 -7.81 -19.80
C LEU A 276 5.97 -7.79 -20.74
N LEU A 277 6.51 -6.61 -21.05
CA LEU A 277 7.72 -6.46 -21.87
C LEU A 277 8.90 -7.21 -21.24
N MET A 278 9.10 -7.04 -19.93
CA MET A 278 10.18 -7.69 -19.18
C MET A 278 10.00 -9.21 -19.17
N GLN A 279 8.79 -9.71 -18.90
CA GLN A 279 8.50 -11.14 -18.93
C GLN A 279 8.71 -11.76 -20.32
N THR A 280 8.36 -11.03 -21.39
CA THR A 280 8.59 -11.44 -22.78
C THR A 280 10.09 -11.59 -23.05
N MET A 281 10.88 -10.58 -22.68
CA MET A 281 12.33 -10.59 -22.85
C MET A 281 12.98 -11.74 -22.08
N TRP A 282 12.63 -11.94 -20.80
CA TRP A 282 13.17 -13.02 -19.98
C TRP A 282 12.83 -14.40 -20.52
N THR A 283 11.60 -14.60 -20.95
CA THR A 283 11.17 -15.87 -21.55
C THR A 283 11.91 -16.16 -22.84
N GLY A 284 12.08 -15.15 -23.70
CA GLY A 284 12.90 -15.25 -24.92
C GLY A 284 14.33 -15.68 -24.60
N MET A 285 14.95 -15.09 -23.58
CA MET A 285 16.30 -15.46 -23.15
C MET A 285 16.39 -16.90 -22.59
N VAL A 286 15.38 -17.38 -21.86
CA VAL A 286 15.31 -18.80 -21.43
C VAL A 286 15.24 -19.73 -22.64
N LEU A 287 14.45 -19.40 -23.67
CA LEU A 287 14.35 -20.22 -24.89
C LEU A 287 15.66 -20.23 -25.69
N VAL A 288 16.33 -19.07 -25.83
CA VAL A 288 17.67 -18.96 -26.44
C VAL A 288 18.68 -19.80 -25.65
N SER A 289 18.60 -19.76 -24.32
CA SER A 289 19.43 -20.59 -23.45
C SER A 289 19.22 -22.09 -23.70
N MET A 290 17.97 -22.52 -23.87
CA MET A 290 17.65 -23.91 -24.20
C MET A 290 18.12 -24.30 -25.61
N TRP A 291 18.14 -23.37 -26.56
CA TRP A 291 18.73 -23.60 -27.88
C TRP A 291 20.24 -23.83 -27.80
N PHE A 292 20.98 -23.02 -27.03
CA PHE A 292 22.41 -23.25 -26.78
C PHE A 292 22.65 -24.63 -26.17
N ARG A 293 21.82 -25.02 -25.19
CA ARG A 293 21.87 -26.36 -24.59
C ARG A 293 21.66 -27.47 -25.63
N LYS A 294 20.66 -27.33 -26.51
CA LYS A 294 20.36 -28.30 -27.58
C LYS A 294 21.53 -28.45 -28.56
N LYS A 295 22.29 -27.38 -28.80
CA LYS A 295 23.51 -27.38 -29.63
C LYS A 295 24.77 -27.88 -28.92
N GLY A 296 24.66 -28.31 -27.66
CA GLY A 296 25.80 -28.75 -26.85
C GLY A 296 26.66 -27.60 -26.31
N ASN A 297 26.24 -26.34 -26.48
CA ASN A 297 26.94 -25.17 -25.94
C ASN A 297 26.48 -24.86 -24.51
N TYR A 298 26.87 -25.74 -23.59
CA TYR A 298 26.43 -25.74 -22.20
C TYR A 298 26.86 -24.49 -21.42
N LEU A 299 28.05 -23.96 -21.71
CA LEU A 299 28.52 -22.75 -21.06
C LEU A 299 27.63 -21.54 -21.40
N MET A 300 27.23 -21.39 -22.65
CA MET A 300 26.35 -20.28 -23.04
C MET A 300 24.96 -20.42 -22.45
N HIS A 301 24.42 -21.65 -22.40
CA HIS A 301 23.18 -21.94 -21.67
C HIS A 301 23.27 -21.45 -20.21
N GLU A 302 24.34 -21.81 -19.51
CA GLU A 302 24.55 -21.45 -18.11
C GLU A 302 24.69 -19.94 -17.89
N ILE A 303 25.48 -19.25 -18.71
CA ILE A 303 25.66 -17.80 -18.62
C ILE A 303 24.33 -17.08 -18.83
N VAL A 304 23.56 -17.47 -19.86
CA VAL A 304 22.26 -16.86 -20.14
C VAL A 304 21.26 -17.16 -19.02
N MET A 305 21.23 -18.39 -18.49
CA MET A 305 20.36 -18.72 -17.34
C MET A 305 20.73 -17.91 -16.09
N LEU A 306 22.02 -17.75 -15.80
CA LEU A 306 22.48 -16.94 -14.67
C LEU A 306 22.01 -15.50 -14.79
N VAL A 307 22.14 -14.92 -15.99
CA VAL A 307 21.67 -13.56 -16.28
C VAL A 307 20.15 -13.45 -16.05
N VAL A 308 19.36 -14.32 -16.67
CA VAL A 308 17.89 -14.25 -16.58
C VAL A 308 17.41 -14.44 -15.14
N VAL A 309 17.94 -15.45 -14.44
CA VAL A 309 17.55 -15.73 -13.05
C VAL A 309 17.94 -14.57 -12.14
N SER A 310 19.15 -14.00 -12.31
CA SER A 310 19.59 -12.86 -11.50
C SER A 310 18.73 -11.63 -11.75
N ALA A 311 18.47 -11.29 -13.02
CA ALA A 311 17.64 -10.15 -13.37
C ALA A 311 16.20 -10.32 -12.86
N THR A 312 15.63 -11.52 -12.99
CA THR A 312 14.28 -11.82 -12.49
C THR A 312 14.20 -11.69 -10.97
N VAL A 313 15.19 -12.22 -10.25
CA VAL A 313 15.26 -12.12 -8.78
C VAL A 313 15.40 -10.66 -8.33
N VAL A 314 16.25 -9.87 -9.00
CA VAL A 314 16.42 -8.45 -8.70
C VAL A 314 15.14 -7.68 -9.02
N SER A 315 14.53 -7.86 -10.19
CA SER A 315 13.27 -7.20 -10.55
C SER A 315 12.16 -7.55 -9.58
N PHE A 316 12.01 -8.84 -9.24
CA PHE A 316 11.03 -9.29 -8.25
C PHE A 316 11.27 -8.66 -6.88
N SER A 317 12.53 -8.64 -6.41
CA SER A 317 12.90 -8.02 -5.14
C SER A 317 12.69 -6.51 -5.14
N ALA A 318 12.99 -5.83 -6.25
CA ALA A 318 12.78 -4.39 -6.40
C ALA A 318 11.30 -4.04 -6.31
N VAL A 319 10.42 -4.80 -6.96
CA VAL A 319 8.96 -4.62 -6.82
C VAL A 319 8.52 -4.78 -5.35
N LEU A 320 9.08 -5.76 -4.64
CA LEU A 320 8.73 -6.03 -3.24
C LEU A 320 9.27 -4.99 -2.25
N VAL A 321 10.40 -4.34 -2.56
CA VAL A 321 11.09 -3.40 -1.67
C VAL A 321 10.76 -1.94 -1.98
N MET A 322 10.55 -1.58 -3.24
CA MET A 322 10.40 -0.17 -3.67
C MET A 322 8.99 0.39 -3.53
N THR A 323 7.99 -0.43 -3.18
CA THR A 323 6.64 0.06 -2.91
C THR A 323 6.21 -0.31 -1.50
N PRO A 324 6.40 0.58 -0.51
CA PRO A 324 5.82 0.36 0.81
C PRO A 324 4.31 0.17 0.66
N PRO A 325 3.67 -0.68 1.48
CA PRO A 325 2.25 -1.04 1.36
C PRO A 325 1.27 0.14 1.49
N THR A 326 1.75 1.30 1.93
CA THR A 326 0.98 2.55 2.00
C THR A 326 0.99 3.35 0.70
N SER A 327 1.83 2.97 -0.28
CA SER A 327 1.90 3.60 -1.60
C SER A 327 1.00 2.84 -2.60
N GLY A 328 0.18 3.59 -3.35
CA GLY A 328 -0.95 3.07 -4.14
C GLY A 328 -0.65 2.12 -5.31
N SER A 329 0.57 1.61 -5.47
CA SER A 329 0.85 0.63 -6.53
C SER A 329 0.28 -0.76 -6.22
N TRP A 330 0.22 -1.15 -4.95
CA TRP A 330 -0.31 -2.45 -4.54
C TRP A 330 -1.84 -2.49 -4.52
N SER A 331 -2.49 -1.35 -4.31
CA SER A 331 -3.95 -1.27 -4.40
C SER A 331 -4.44 -1.72 -5.77
N ASP A 332 -3.68 -1.54 -6.85
CA ASP A 332 -4.08 -2.02 -8.18
C ASP A 332 -4.09 -3.54 -8.29
N TYR A 333 -3.21 -4.25 -7.59
CA TYR A 333 -3.15 -5.71 -7.58
C TYR A 333 -4.20 -6.33 -6.66
N PHE A 334 -4.62 -5.58 -5.64
CA PHE A 334 -5.59 -6.00 -4.64
C PHE A 334 -6.84 -5.12 -4.69
N SER A 335 -7.23 -4.56 -5.84
CA SER A 335 -8.45 -3.73 -5.95
C SER A 335 -9.69 -4.55 -6.29
N SER A 336 -9.52 -5.77 -6.82
CA SER A 336 -10.62 -6.64 -7.20
C SER A 336 -10.28 -8.10 -6.96
N THR A 337 -11.30 -8.94 -6.76
CA THR A 337 -11.14 -10.39 -6.67
C THR A 337 -10.44 -10.97 -7.91
N ALA A 338 -10.71 -10.44 -9.10
CA ALA A 338 -10.07 -10.87 -10.33
C ALA A 338 -8.56 -10.58 -10.31
N ASN A 339 -8.14 -9.42 -9.80
CA ASN A 339 -6.74 -9.05 -9.70
C ASN A 339 -6.00 -9.92 -8.67
N VAL A 340 -6.65 -10.24 -7.55
CA VAL A 340 -6.12 -11.17 -6.56
C VAL A 340 -5.94 -12.57 -7.15
N VAL A 341 -6.95 -13.09 -7.86
CA VAL A 341 -6.88 -14.39 -8.52
C VAL A 341 -5.75 -14.39 -9.55
N ALA A 342 -5.63 -13.35 -10.38
CA ALA A 342 -4.54 -13.20 -11.34
C ALA A 342 -3.17 -13.27 -10.65
N VAL A 343 -2.94 -12.47 -9.59
CA VAL A 343 -1.68 -12.47 -8.83
C VAL A 343 -1.37 -13.83 -8.22
N VAL A 344 -2.37 -14.52 -7.66
CA VAL A 344 -2.19 -15.85 -7.06
C VAL A 344 -1.84 -16.88 -8.13
N VAL A 345 -2.59 -16.93 -9.24
CA VAL A 345 -2.32 -17.85 -10.35
C VAL A 345 -0.92 -17.60 -10.91
N HIS A 346 -0.55 -16.33 -11.12
CA HIS A 346 0.78 -15.92 -11.55
C HIS A 346 1.87 -16.40 -10.58
N SER A 347 1.66 -16.20 -9.28
CA SER A 347 2.64 -16.59 -8.25
C SER A 347 2.84 -18.11 -8.20
N VAL A 348 1.77 -18.90 -8.34
CA VAL A 348 1.82 -20.37 -8.34
C VAL A 348 2.69 -20.93 -9.46
N VAL A 349 2.74 -20.27 -10.62
CA VAL A 349 3.59 -20.70 -11.75
C VAL A 349 4.98 -20.06 -11.73
N SER A 350 5.10 -18.80 -11.30
CA SER A 350 6.34 -18.03 -11.34
C SER A 350 7.32 -18.42 -10.23
N VAL A 351 6.83 -18.76 -9.03
CA VAL A 351 7.70 -19.18 -7.91
C VAL A 351 8.45 -20.48 -8.24
N PRO A 352 7.80 -21.55 -8.74
CA PRO A 352 8.51 -22.73 -9.23
C PRO A 352 9.49 -22.43 -10.36
N ALA A 353 9.15 -21.53 -11.30
CA ALA A 353 10.05 -21.13 -12.39
C ALA A 353 11.37 -20.58 -11.83
N ILE A 354 11.28 -19.61 -10.90
CA ILE A 354 12.44 -19.01 -10.23
C ILE A 354 13.21 -20.08 -9.44
N ALA A 355 12.52 -20.91 -8.65
CA ALA A 355 13.15 -21.96 -7.85
C ALA A 355 13.95 -22.94 -8.71
N PHE A 356 13.37 -23.43 -9.82
CA PHE A 356 14.08 -24.31 -10.75
C PHE A 356 15.20 -23.58 -11.49
N GLY A 357 15.03 -22.30 -11.83
CA GLY A 357 16.09 -21.49 -12.43
C GLY A 357 17.30 -21.33 -11.51
N VAL A 358 17.07 -20.99 -10.25
CA VAL A 358 18.12 -20.89 -9.23
C VAL A 358 18.77 -22.24 -9.00
N TRP A 359 17.99 -23.32 -8.91
CA TRP A 359 18.54 -24.66 -8.78
C TRP A 359 19.40 -25.05 -9.99
N LEU A 360 18.94 -24.74 -11.21
CA LEU A 360 19.70 -24.99 -12.43
C LEU A 360 21.04 -24.25 -12.41
N VAL A 361 21.04 -22.98 -12.03
CA VAL A 361 22.27 -22.17 -11.87
C VAL A 361 23.15 -22.74 -10.76
N ALA A 362 22.59 -23.23 -9.65
CA ALA A 362 23.36 -23.83 -8.56
C ALA A 362 24.00 -25.18 -8.94
N LEU A 363 23.39 -25.91 -9.87
CA LEU A 363 23.97 -27.13 -10.44
C LEU A 363 25.10 -26.87 -11.44
N TRP A 364 25.39 -25.60 -11.75
CA TRP A 364 26.44 -25.21 -12.69
C TRP A 364 27.79 -25.82 -12.30
N ARG A 365 28.43 -26.48 -13.28
CA ARG A 365 29.80 -26.98 -13.18
C ARG A 365 30.65 -26.34 -14.28
N PRO A 366 31.43 -25.32 -13.93
CA PRO A 366 32.38 -24.72 -14.86
C PRO A 366 33.31 -25.80 -15.42
N ASN A 367 33.51 -25.81 -16.74
CA ASN A 367 34.31 -26.80 -17.49
C ASN A 367 33.72 -28.21 -17.58
N SER A 368 32.42 -28.39 -17.32
CA SER A 368 31.77 -29.67 -17.59
C SER A 368 31.39 -29.78 -19.06
N ALA A 369 32.09 -30.64 -19.82
CA ALA A 369 31.75 -30.94 -21.21
C ALA A 369 30.48 -31.82 -21.33
N SER A 370 30.04 -32.43 -20.23
CA SER A 370 28.85 -33.25 -20.15
C SER A 370 27.97 -32.81 -18.99
N TYR A 371 26.66 -32.90 -19.19
CA TYR A 371 25.68 -32.62 -18.16
C TYR A 371 25.09 -33.92 -17.62
N PRO A 372 25.14 -34.19 -16.31
CA PRO A 372 24.49 -35.36 -15.74
C PRO A 372 22.98 -35.29 -15.99
N ALA A 373 22.34 -36.45 -16.23
CA ALA A 373 20.92 -36.57 -16.59
C ALA A 373 19.95 -35.77 -15.68
N LYS A 374 20.30 -35.62 -14.39
CA LYS A 374 19.52 -34.82 -13.42
C LYS A 374 19.35 -33.35 -13.84
N SER A 375 20.40 -32.72 -14.36
CA SER A 375 20.34 -31.32 -14.83
C SER A 375 19.42 -31.11 -16.04
N ARG A 376 19.24 -32.16 -16.87
CA ARG A 376 18.41 -32.10 -18.07
C ARG A 376 16.96 -31.93 -17.70
N ARG A 377 16.50 -32.70 -16.71
CA ARG A 377 15.14 -32.59 -16.18
C ARG A 377 14.92 -31.23 -15.54
N VAL A 378 15.86 -30.73 -14.73
CA VAL A 378 15.74 -29.40 -14.12
C VAL A 378 15.64 -28.32 -15.19
N ALA A 379 16.50 -28.31 -16.21
CA ALA A 379 16.42 -27.31 -17.28
C ALA A 379 15.12 -27.37 -18.10
N GLN A 380 14.60 -28.57 -18.35
CA GLN A 380 13.30 -28.74 -19.00
C GLN A 380 12.18 -28.18 -18.12
N LEU A 381 12.17 -28.51 -16.82
CA LEU A 381 11.20 -27.97 -15.87
C LEU A 381 11.30 -26.45 -15.76
N THR A 382 12.51 -25.90 -15.66
CA THR A 382 12.74 -24.45 -15.67
C THR A 382 12.09 -23.81 -16.88
N ALA A 383 12.34 -24.33 -18.09
CA ALA A 383 11.78 -23.78 -19.32
C ALA A 383 10.24 -23.90 -19.37
N VAL A 384 9.68 -25.04 -18.96
CA VAL A 384 8.22 -25.26 -18.92
C VAL A 384 7.56 -24.28 -17.97
N PHE A 385 8.04 -24.17 -16.73
CA PHE A 385 7.46 -23.26 -15.75
C PHE A 385 7.63 -21.78 -16.14
N TRP A 386 8.75 -21.41 -16.78
CA TRP A 386 8.93 -20.05 -17.29
C TRP A 386 7.94 -19.70 -18.40
N VAL A 387 7.71 -20.62 -19.34
CA VAL A 387 6.74 -20.42 -20.42
C VAL A 387 5.32 -20.37 -19.87
N LEU A 388 4.96 -21.23 -18.91
CA LEU A 388 3.66 -21.18 -18.24
C LEU A 388 3.45 -19.87 -17.48
N SER A 389 4.47 -19.43 -16.74
CA SER A 389 4.51 -18.12 -16.06
C SER A 389 4.27 -16.97 -17.03
N TYR A 390 4.94 -16.98 -18.17
CA TYR A 390 4.75 -15.98 -19.22
C TYR A 390 3.33 -15.99 -19.80
N VAL A 391 2.79 -17.17 -20.12
CA VAL A 391 1.41 -17.30 -20.64
C VAL A 391 0.41 -16.74 -19.63
N VAL A 392 0.56 -17.06 -18.35
CA VAL A 392 -0.28 -16.50 -17.28
C VAL A 392 -0.12 -14.97 -17.22
N GLY A 393 1.11 -14.45 -17.28
CA GLY A 393 1.35 -13.00 -17.32
C GLY A 393 0.69 -12.28 -18.51
N VAL A 394 0.68 -12.91 -19.69
CA VAL A 394 -0.04 -12.39 -20.87
C VAL A 394 -1.55 -12.40 -20.61
N LEU A 395 -2.09 -13.48 -20.04
CA LEU A 395 -3.51 -13.58 -19.72
C LEU A 395 -3.92 -12.55 -18.65
N ASP A 396 -3.12 -12.38 -17.61
CA ASP A 396 -3.33 -11.34 -16.59
C ASP A 396 -3.37 -9.96 -17.24
N PHE A 397 -2.40 -9.66 -18.11
CA PHE A 397 -2.36 -8.39 -18.84
C PHE A 397 -3.63 -8.16 -19.68
N VAL A 398 -4.07 -9.17 -20.43
CA VAL A 398 -5.28 -9.07 -21.27
C VAL A 398 -6.53 -8.89 -20.41
N LEU A 399 -6.72 -9.74 -19.39
CA LEU A 399 -7.88 -9.68 -18.50
C LEU A 399 -7.99 -8.33 -17.82
N LEU A 400 -6.87 -7.83 -17.27
CA LEU A 400 -6.81 -6.59 -16.52
C LEU A 400 -6.92 -5.33 -17.40
N ARG A 401 -6.61 -5.42 -18.70
CA ARG A 401 -6.77 -4.32 -19.64
C ARG A 401 -8.18 -4.27 -20.22
N MET A 402 -8.81 -5.42 -20.43
CA MET A 402 -10.18 -5.49 -20.95
C MET A 402 -11.22 -5.06 -19.91
N THR A 403 -10.98 -5.27 -18.61
CA THR A 403 -11.88 -4.81 -17.54
C THR A 403 -11.93 -3.29 -17.34
N ILE A 404 -11.01 -2.53 -17.92
CA ILE A 404 -11.01 -1.06 -17.85
C ILE A 404 -11.89 -0.44 -18.96
N LEU A 405 -12.25 -1.21 -19.98
CA LEU A 405 -13.00 -0.73 -21.14
C LEU A 405 -14.51 -1.02 -21.07
N VAL A 406 -15.01 -1.50 -19.93
CA VAL A 406 -16.42 -1.74 -19.62
C VAL A 406 -16.78 -0.92 -18.39
#